data_AF-A0A2E0DE18-F1
#
_entry.id   AF-A0A2E0DE18-F1
#
_cell.length_a   1.000
_cell.length_b   1.000
_cell.length_c   1.000
_cell.angle_alpha   90.00
_cell.angle_beta   90.00
_cell.angle_gamma   90.00
#
_symmetry.space_group_name_H-M   'P 1'
#
loop_
_entity.id
_entity.type
_entity.pdbx_description
1 polymer ?
#
loop_
_entity_poly.entity_id
_entity_poly.type
_entity_poly.pdbx_seq_one_letter_code
_entity_poly.pdbx_strand_id
1 'polypeptide(L)' 'MNRTSTNNDIVKYIYNELEERETLKLNFKGLTEPRIYNEISSFLDIKSHLDLCFETPSDIIINAIKEKVLVKKKEKTIKS' A
#
# COMPACT_ATOMS: atom_id res chain seq x y z
N MET A 1 9.46 -4.80 -23.21
CA MET A 1 9.07 -4.08 -21.98
C MET A 1 10.31 -3.45 -21.40
N ASN A 2 10.29 -2.14 -21.15
CA ASN A 2 11.35 -1.48 -20.40
C ASN A 2 11.13 -1.75 -18.90
N ARG A 3 12.17 -1.58 -18.08
CA ARG A 3 12.12 -1.87 -16.64
C ARG A 3 11.03 -1.08 -15.90
N THR A 4 10.79 0.16 -16.33
CA THR A 4 9.76 1.06 -15.78
C THR A 4 8.34 0.57 -16.06
N SER A 5 8.06 0.02 -17.24
CA SER A 5 6.77 -0.60 -17.57
C SER A 5 6.50 -1.80 -16.65
N THR A 6 7.49 -2.70 -16.49
CA THR A 6 7.33 -3.89 -15.67
C THR A 6 6.99 -3.58 -14.22
N ASN A 7 7.63 -2.59 -13.60
CA ASN A 7 7.32 -2.20 -12.22
C ASN A 7 5.90 -1.65 -12.07
N ASN A 8 5.45 -0.81 -13.01
CA ASN A 8 4.09 -0.28 -12.99
C ASN A 8 3.05 -1.41 -13.17
N ASP A 9 3.34 -2.37 -14.05
CA ASP A 9 2.50 -3.53 -14.27
C ASP A 9 2.42 -4.40 -13.00
N ILE A 10 3.53 -4.58 -12.27
CA ILE A 10 3.55 -5.26 -10.96
C ILE A 10 2.71 -4.52 -9.91
N VAL A 11 2.80 -3.19 -9.85
CA VAL A 11 1.98 -2.40 -8.92
C VAL A 11 0.49 -2.58 -9.22
N LYS A 12 0.10 -2.42 -10.49
CA LYS A 12 -1.29 -2.65 -10.91
C LYS A 12 -1.75 -4.08 -10.61
N TYR A 13 -0.89 -5.07 -10.83
CA TYR A 13 -1.18 -6.46 -10.50
C TYR A 13 -1.49 -6.63 -9.00
N ILE A 14 -0.68 -6.06 -8.11
CA ILE A 14 -0.86 -6.14 -6.65
C ILE A 14 -2.19 -5.51 -6.20
N TYR A 15 -2.61 -4.42 -6.86
CA TYR A 15 -3.87 -3.74 -6.58
C TYR A 15 -5.06 -4.27 -7.41
N ASN A 16 -4.89 -5.37 -8.16
CA ASN A 16 -5.91 -5.94 -9.04
C ASN A 16 -6.46 -4.97 -10.11
N GLU A 17 -5.60 -4.07 -10.60
CA GLU A 17 -5.91 -3.05 -11.61
C GLU A 17 -5.46 -3.45 -13.03
N LEU A 18 -4.87 -4.63 -13.20
CA LEU A 18 -4.53 -5.18 -14.53
C LEU A 18 -5.72 -5.89 -15.16
N GLU A 19 -5.80 -5.85 -16.49
CA GLU A 19 -6.73 -6.70 -17.22
C GLU A 19 -6.36 -8.19 -17.04
N GLU A 20 -7.36 -9.07 -17.09
CA GLU A 20 -7.18 -10.51 -16.86
C GLU A 20 -6.06 -11.13 -17.72
N ARG A 21 -5.99 -10.75 -19.00
CA ARG A 21 -4.95 -11.21 -19.93
C ARG A 21 -3.54 -10.80 -19.47
N GLU A 22 -3.41 -9.61 -18.90
CA GLU A 22 -2.13 -9.05 -18.46
C GLU A 22 -1.70 -9.67 -17.14
N THR A 23 -2.65 -9.87 -16.24
CA THR A 23 -2.50 -10.65 -15.00
C THR A 23 -1.98 -12.07 -15.31
N LEU A 24 -2.59 -12.78 -16.26
CA LEU A 24 -2.13 -14.12 -16.66
C LEU A 24 -0.71 -14.13 -17.22
N LYS A 25 -0.35 -13.13 -18.04
CA LYS A 25 1.02 -12.99 -18.56
C LYS A 25 2.01 -12.75 -17.43
N LEU A 26 1.67 -11.90 -16.48
CA LEU A 26 2.55 -11.58 -15.36
C LEU A 26 2.70 -12.78 -14.42
N ASN A 27 1.63 -13.54 -14.17
CA ASN A 27 1.66 -14.80 -13.42
C ASN A 27 2.59 -15.82 -14.07
N PHE A 28 2.45 -16.04 -15.38
CA PHE A 28 3.31 -16.96 -16.10
C PHE A 28 4.79 -16.53 -16.02
N LYS A 29 5.07 -15.23 -16.18
CA LYS A 29 6.43 -14.70 -16.01
C LYS A 29 6.95 -14.84 -14.57
N GLY A 30 6.13 -14.59 -13.56
CA GLY A 30 6.49 -14.79 -12.16
C GLY A 30 6.85 -16.25 -11.85
N LEU A 31 6.27 -17.22 -12.55
CA LEU A 31 6.61 -18.64 -12.40
C LEU A 31 7.87 -19.07 -13.17
N THR A 32 8.19 -18.38 -14.26
CA THR A 32 9.24 -18.82 -15.21
C THR A 32 10.50 -17.96 -15.16
N GLU A 33 10.41 -16.72 -14.66
CA GLU A 33 11.49 -15.76 -14.60
C GLU A 33 11.77 -15.37 -13.12
N PRO A 34 12.83 -15.93 -12.50
CA PRO A 34 13.15 -15.67 -11.09
C PRO A 34 13.32 -14.19 -10.75
N ARG A 35 13.78 -13.39 -11.71
CA ARG A 35 13.92 -11.95 -11.53
C ARG A 35 12.55 -11.27 -11.33
N ILE A 36 11.55 -11.64 -12.12
CA ILE A 36 10.20 -11.07 -12.03
C ILE A 36 9.53 -11.52 -10.74
N TYR A 37 9.72 -12.79 -10.36
CA TYR A 37 9.28 -13.30 -9.06
C TYR A 37 9.82 -12.46 -7.89
N ASN A 38 11.14 -12.21 -7.88
CA ASN A 38 11.78 -11.42 -6.83
C ASN A 38 11.27 -9.98 -6.80
N GLU A 39 11.05 -9.37 -7.96
CA GLU A 39 10.47 -8.02 -8.06
C GLU A 39 9.04 -8.01 -7.48
N ILE A 40 8.17 -8.96 -7.85
CA ILE A 40 6.80 -9.09 -7.30
C ILE A 40 6.82 -9.28 -5.78
N SER A 41 7.64 -10.22 -5.28
CA SER A 41 7.77 -10.50 -3.85
C SER A 41 8.20 -9.25 -3.08
N SER A 42 9.20 -8.52 -3.60
CA SER A 42 9.69 -7.30 -2.95
C SER A 42 8.60 -6.22 -2.83
N PHE A 43 7.77 -6.03 -3.87
CA PHE A 43 6.67 -5.06 -3.79
C PHE A 43 5.56 -5.51 -2.82
N LEU A 44 5.28 -6.81 -2.72
CA LEU A 44 4.33 -7.36 -1.74
C LEU A 44 4.82 -7.18 -0.30
N ASP A 45 6.11 -7.38 -0.05
CA ASP A 45 6.71 -7.15 1.26
C ASP A 45 6.63 -5.67 1.66
N ILE A 46 6.94 -4.76 0.75
CA ILE A 46 6.80 -3.30 0.97
C ILE A 46 5.34 -2.95 1.29
N LYS A 47 4.38 -3.46 0.51
CA LYS A 47 2.96 -3.23 0.76
C LYS A 47 2.56 -3.71 2.15
N SER A 48 2.94 -4.93 2.52
CA SER A 48 2.63 -5.52 3.83
C SER A 48 3.19 -4.70 4.98
N HIS A 49 4.42 -4.19 4.84
CA HIS A 49 5.03 -3.29 5.83
C HIS A 49 4.28 -1.95 5.95
N LEU A 50 3.83 -1.38 4.83
CA LEU A 50 3.04 -0.14 4.85
C LEU A 50 1.67 -0.38 5.50
N ASP A 51 0.97 -1.44 5.13
CA ASP A 51 -0.33 -1.80 5.72
C ASP A 51 -0.22 -1.95 7.24
N LEU A 52 0.83 -2.62 7.73
CA LEU A 52 1.10 -2.78 9.16
C LEU A 52 1.25 -1.42 9.88
N CYS A 53 1.96 -0.47 9.27
CA CYS A 53 2.13 0.88 9.83
C CYS A 53 0.79 1.62 10.00
N PHE A 54 -0.21 1.31 9.17
CA PHE A 54 -1.54 1.92 9.24
C PHE A 54 -2.49 1.15 10.17
N GLU A 55 -2.37 -0.17 10.26
CA GLU A 55 -3.18 -0.99 11.18
C GLU A 55 -2.75 -0.84 12.64
N THR A 56 -1.44 -0.63 12.88
CA THR A 56 -0.87 -0.44 14.23
C THR A 56 -0.15 0.91 14.35
N PRO A 57 -0.90 2.03 14.31
CA PRO A 57 -0.29 3.35 14.42
C PRO A 57 0.40 3.49 15.78
N SER A 58 1.55 4.17 15.80
CA SER A 58 2.29 4.39 17.04
C SER A 58 1.51 5.24 18.05
N ASP A 59 1.82 5.08 19.34
CA ASP A 59 1.19 5.89 20.41
C ASP A 59 1.32 7.39 20.18
N ILE A 60 2.42 7.83 19.55
CA ILE A 60 2.63 9.23 19.19
C ILE A 60 1.55 9.71 18.21
N ILE A 61 1.26 8.91 17.16
CA ILE A 61 0.22 9.21 16.17
C ILE A 61 -1.16 9.19 16.86
N ILE A 62 -1.42 8.18 17.68
CA ILE A 62 -2.69 8.03 18.42
C ILE A 62 -2.94 9.24 19.32
N ASN A 63 -1.93 9.66 20.09
CA ASN A 63 -2.04 10.78 21.02
C ASN A 63 -2.22 12.11 20.28
N ALA A 64 -1.52 12.32 19.16
CA ALA A 64 -1.70 13.50 18.32
C ALA A 64 -3.14 13.61 17.77
N ILE A 65 -3.74 12.50 17.34
CA ILE A 65 -5.14 12.46 16.90
C ILE A 65 -6.08 12.81 18.06
N LYS A 66 -5.88 12.21 19.24
CA LYS A 66 -6.70 12.47 20.44
C LYS A 66 -6.66 13.95 20.85
N GLU A 67 -5.48 14.57 20.87
CA GLU A 67 -5.33 16.00 21.16
C GLU A 67 -6.10 16.87 20.18
N LYS A 68 -6.00 16.60 18.87
CA LYS A 68 -6.73 17.35 17.84
C LYS A 68 -8.25 17.22 17.99
N VAL A 69 -8.75 16.04 18.36
CA VAL A 69 -10.19 15.82 18.64
C VAL A 69 -10.64 16.58 19.90
N LEU A 70 -9.83 16.59 20.94
CA LEU A 70 -10.12 17.30 22.19
C LEU A 70 -10.19 18.83 21.98
N VAL A 71 -9.28 19.39 21.18
CA VAL A 71 -9.29 20.82 20.82
C VAL A 71 -10.59 21.17 20.07
N LYS A 72 -10.98 20.37 19.06
CA LYS A 72 -12.25 20.58 18.34
C LYS A 72 -13.49 20.50 19.22
N LYS A 73 -13.50 19.63 20.24
CA LYS A 73 -14.61 19.56 21.21
C LYS A 73 -14.70 20.83 22.04
N LYS A 74 -13.58 21.33 22.58
CA LYS A 74 -13.55 22.56 23.38
C LYS A 74 -14.03 23.78 22.58
N GLU A 75 -13.64 23.92 21.33
CA GLU A 75 -14.09 25.02 20.46
C GLU A 75 -15.59 24.99 20.16
N LYS A 76 -16.21 23.81 20.09
CA LYS A 76 -17.67 23.67 19.93
C LYS A 76 -18.43 24.04 21.20
N THR A 77 -17.90 23.70 22.38
CA THR A 77 -18.56 24.02 23.67
C THR A 77 -18.46 25.50 24.02
N ILE A 78 -17.44 26.22 23.55
CA ILE A 78 -17.26 27.66 23.80
C ILE A 78 -18.12 28.53 22.86
N LYS A 79 -18.55 27.97 21.72
CA LYS A 79 -19.38 28.67 20.70
C LYS A 79 -20.88 28.38 20.81
N SER A 80 -21.32 27.58 21.79
CA SER A 80 -22.72 27.25 22.06
C SER A 80 -23.18 27.88 23.36
#